data_AF-A0A524E823-F1
#
_entry.id   AF-A0A524E823-F1
#
_cell.length_a   1.000
_cell.length_b   1.000
_cell.length_c   1.000
_cell.angle_alpha   90.00
_cell.angle_beta   90.00
_cell.angle_gamma   90.00
#
_symmetry.space_group_name_H-M   'P 1'
#
loop_
_entity.id
_entity.type
_entity.pdbx_description
1 polymer ?
#
loop_
_entity_poly.entity_id
_entity_poly.type
_entity_poly.pdbx_seq_one_letter_code
_entity_poly.pdbx_strand_id
1 'polypeptide(L)'
;MQHLPSRQQFPESSVDFQCQKCGACCRDEGIVVTLTTFDIAQLGQGLGLDTNGLLRAIDFYVLPEGRETPEGLKDFPRINTEQGPAYIALKKQPNAECIFLDDDLCMIHTIRPMACRAFPFYFSVEDDGLHWGLNAKSDICPGLGKGPEVSHEELKRLGTEITTVLSNHHAVVKRWNESEKNPTAAGFIDSILALMYARSSKT
;
A
#
# COMPACT_ATOMS: atom_id res chain seq x y z
N MET A 1 -26.39 -8.67 11.66
CA MET A 1 -25.02 -8.22 11.32
C MET A 1 -25.19 -6.99 10.46
N GLN A 2 -24.95 -5.80 11.02
CA GLN A 2 -25.17 -4.54 10.32
C GLN A 2 -24.10 -4.40 9.24
N HIS A 3 -24.52 -4.30 7.97
CA HIS A 3 -23.64 -3.94 6.87
C HIS A 3 -23.03 -2.57 7.15
N LEU A 4 -21.71 -2.53 7.35
CA LEU A 4 -20.93 -1.29 7.29
C LEU A 4 -20.97 -0.80 5.84
N PRO A 5 -21.35 0.46 5.58
CA PRO A 5 -21.46 0.96 4.22
C PRO A 5 -20.08 1.02 3.55
N SER A 6 -20.05 0.57 2.30
CA SER A 6 -19.01 0.81 1.30
C SER A 6 -18.64 2.29 1.22
N ARG A 7 -17.32 2.58 1.22
CA ARG A 7 -16.66 3.85 0.84
C ARG A 7 -17.60 5.09 0.89
N GLN A 8 -17.63 5.80 2.03
CA GLN A 8 -18.39 7.05 2.12
C GLN A 8 -17.73 8.13 1.27
N GLN A 9 -18.45 8.60 0.25
CA GLN A 9 -18.14 9.85 -0.47
C GLN A 9 -18.16 11.01 0.52
N PHE A 10 -17.18 11.92 0.39
CA PHE A 10 -17.13 13.13 1.19
C PHE A 10 -18.39 13.99 0.97
N PRO A 11 -19.01 14.55 2.02
CA PRO A 11 -19.67 15.84 1.86
C PRO A 11 -18.61 16.88 1.46
N GLU A 12 -18.95 17.88 0.65
CA GLU A 12 -18.05 18.94 0.13
C GLU A 12 -17.25 19.74 1.20
N SER A 13 -17.39 19.39 2.48
CA SER A 13 -16.67 19.98 3.60
C SER A 13 -15.23 19.47 3.72
N SER A 14 -14.38 20.36 4.20
CA SER A 14 -13.00 20.08 4.52
C SER A 14 -12.82 19.13 5.71
N VAL A 15 -11.69 18.41 5.74
CA VAL A 15 -11.38 17.43 6.79
C VAL A 15 -10.11 17.85 7.53
N ASP A 16 -10.24 18.04 8.84
CA ASP A 16 -9.08 18.21 9.72
C ASP A 16 -8.39 16.87 9.91
N PHE A 17 -7.09 16.81 9.59
CA PHE A 17 -6.31 15.60 9.81
C PHE A 17 -4.83 15.89 10.08
N GLN A 18 -4.32 15.20 11.09
CA GLN A 18 -2.90 15.13 11.38
C GLN A 18 -2.54 13.75 11.90
N CYS A 19 -1.63 13.06 11.21
CA CYS A 19 -1.10 11.78 11.66
C CYS A 19 -0.42 11.94 13.03
N GLN A 20 -0.95 11.27 14.04
CA GLN A 20 -0.45 11.34 15.42
C GLN A 20 0.71 10.36 15.69
N LYS A 21 1.19 9.63 14.67
CA LYS A 21 2.19 8.56 14.79
C LYS A 21 1.86 7.52 15.88
N CYS A 22 0.57 7.26 16.07
CA CYS A 22 0.07 6.51 17.22
C CYS A 22 0.17 4.98 17.09
N GLY A 23 0.53 4.44 15.92
CA GLY A 23 0.57 2.99 15.69
C GLY A 23 -0.78 2.28 15.50
N ALA A 24 -1.92 2.97 15.61
CA ALA A 24 -3.25 2.34 15.50
C ALA A 24 -3.45 1.56 14.19
N CYS A 25 -3.06 2.13 13.04
CA CYS A 25 -3.14 1.44 11.75
C CYS A 25 -2.14 0.27 11.62
N CYS A 26 -1.05 0.28 12.39
CA CYS A 26 -0.07 -0.81 12.42
C CYS A 26 -0.57 -2.00 13.22
N ARG A 27 -1.48 -1.79 14.19
CA ARG A 27 -2.06 -2.81 15.07
C ARG A 27 -3.38 -3.39 14.58
N ASP A 28 -4.11 -2.72 13.67
CA ASP A 28 -5.38 -3.25 13.17
C ASP A 28 -5.17 -4.50 12.31
N GLU A 29 -5.77 -5.61 12.73
CA GLU A 29 -5.67 -6.91 12.06
C GLU A 29 -6.31 -6.91 10.66
N GLY A 30 -7.31 -6.05 10.44
CA GLY A 30 -8.03 -5.92 9.18
C GLY A 30 -7.35 -5.01 8.15
N ILE A 31 -6.27 -4.31 8.52
CA ILE A 31 -5.46 -3.53 7.57
C ILE A 31 -4.37 -4.40 6.98
N VAL A 32 -4.47 -4.61 5.65
CA VAL A 32 -3.42 -5.18 4.82
C VAL A 32 -2.72 -4.03 4.10
N VAL A 33 -1.47 -3.75 4.46
CA VAL A 33 -0.68 -2.69 3.82
C VAL A 33 -0.09 -3.21 2.52
N THR A 34 -0.85 -3.10 1.43
CA THR A 34 -0.38 -3.49 0.10
C THR A 34 0.83 -2.67 -0.34
N LEU A 35 1.73 -3.32 -1.06
CA LEU A 35 2.96 -2.73 -1.57
C LEU A 35 2.91 -2.62 -3.08
N THR A 36 3.27 -1.44 -3.57
CA THR A 36 3.56 -1.22 -4.98
C THR A 36 5.03 -1.53 -5.29
N THR A 37 5.37 -1.57 -6.57
CA THR A 37 6.76 -1.72 -7.02
C THR A 37 7.64 -0.55 -6.54
N PHE A 38 7.06 0.66 -6.43
CA PHE A 38 7.74 1.81 -5.85
C PHE A 38 7.98 1.65 -4.35
N ASP A 39 7.04 1.05 -3.61
CA ASP A 39 7.23 0.81 -2.18
C ASP A 39 8.32 -0.23 -1.92
N ILE A 40 8.35 -1.33 -2.68
CA ILE A 40 9.41 -2.35 -2.60
C ILE A 40 10.77 -1.73 -2.89
N ALA A 41 10.84 -0.89 -3.92
CA ALA A 41 12.05 -0.13 -4.25
C ALA A 41 12.51 0.77 -3.09
N GLN A 42 11.61 1.60 -2.57
CA GLN A 42 11.90 2.52 -1.47
C GLN A 42 12.32 1.79 -0.18
N LEU A 43 11.71 0.64 0.12
CA LEU A 43 12.12 -0.21 1.25
C LEU A 43 13.52 -0.78 1.04
N GLY A 44 13.81 -1.30 -0.16
CA GLY A 44 15.12 -1.83 -0.51
C GLY A 44 16.23 -0.80 -0.35
N GLN A 45 16.08 0.37 -0.97
CA GLN A 45 17.08 1.44 -0.89
C GLN A 45 17.12 2.09 0.49
N GLY A 46 15.97 2.44 1.06
CA GLY A 46 15.89 3.19 2.31
C GLY A 46 16.38 2.42 3.53
N LEU A 47 16.29 1.09 3.50
CA LEU A 47 16.73 0.21 4.59
C LEU A 47 18.00 -0.60 4.25
N GLY A 48 18.55 -0.43 3.04
CA GLY A 48 19.69 -1.22 2.57
C GLY A 48 19.37 -2.72 2.49
N LEU A 49 18.14 -3.09 2.16
CA LEU A 49 17.69 -4.48 2.07
C LEU A 49 17.92 -5.01 0.65
N ASP A 50 18.56 -6.17 0.59
CA ASP A 50 18.56 -7.02 -0.59
C ASP A 50 17.26 -7.83 -0.68
N THR A 51 17.17 -8.67 -1.69
CA THR A 51 16.01 -9.56 -1.92
C THR A 51 15.68 -10.41 -0.70
N ASN A 52 16.68 -10.96 -0.01
CA ASN A 52 16.47 -11.74 1.21
C ASN A 52 15.92 -10.88 2.36
N GLY A 53 16.43 -9.66 2.51
CA GLY A 53 15.92 -8.68 3.46
C GLY A 53 14.46 -8.33 3.20
N LEU A 54 14.11 -8.06 1.94
CA LEU A 54 12.75 -7.75 1.54
C LEU A 54 11.80 -8.94 1.75
N LEU A 55 12.21 -10.17 1.41
CA LEU A 55 11.43 -11.38 1.68
C LEU A 55 11.16 -11.62 3.17
N ARG A 56 11.98 -11.04 4.08
CA ARG A 56 11.69 -11.05 5.52
C ARG A 56 10.71 -9.97 5.94
N ALA A 57 10.62 -8.88 5.20
CA ALA A 57 9.82 -7.69 5.52
C ALA A 57 8.43 -7.68 4.87
N ILE A 58 8.22 -8.47 3.82
CA ILE A 58 6.98 -8.49 3.04
C ILE A 58 6.41 -9.90 3.00
N ASP A 59 5.10 -9.99 2.83
CA ASP A 59 4.37 -11.25 2.62
C ASP A 59 3.69 -11.27 1.25
N PHE A 60 3.56 -12.47 0.69
CA PHE A 60 2.86 -12.75 -0.56
C PHE A 60 1.54 -13.47 -0.23
N TYR A 61 0.46 -12.70 -0.20
CA TYR A 61 -0.87 -13.19 0.16
C TYR A 61 -1.53 -13.87 -1.04
N VAL A 62 -1.47 -15.20 -1.07
CA VAL A 62 -2.19 -16.04 -2.01
C VAL A 62 -3.63 -16.21 -1.52
N LEU A 63 -4.62 -15.80 -2.32
CA LEU A 63 -6.02 -16.07 -2.02
C LEU A 63 -6.35 -17.52 -2.39
N PRO A 64 -6.92 -18.32 -1.46
CA PRO A 64 -7.39 -19.67 -1.77
C PRO A 64 -8.44 -19.66 -2.89
N GLU A 65 -8.48 -20.72 -3.68
CA GLU A 65 -9.49 -20.90 -4.72
C GLU A 65 -10.91 -20.80 -4.14
N GLY A 66 -11.81 -20.15 -4.89
CA GLY A 66 -13.22 -19.98 -4.50
C GLY A 66 -13.48 -18.91 -3.44
N ARG A 67 -12.45 -18.24 -2.90
CA ARG A 67 -12.61 -17.06 -2.04
C ARG A 67 -12.85 -15.81 -2.86
N GLU A 68 -13.82 -14.99 -2.45
CA GLU A 68 -13.99 -13.65 -3.01
C GLU A 68 -12.80 -12.75 -2.68
N THR A 69 -12.48 -11.83 -3.61
CA THR A 69 -11.44 -10.82 -3.36
C THR A 69 -11.97 -9.80 -2.36
N PRO A 70 -11.26 -9.56 -1.23
CA PRO A 70 -11.64 -8.52 -0.28
C PRO A 70 -11.75 -7.15 -0.96
N GLU A 71 -12.72 -6.33 -0.55
CA GLU A 71 -13.00 -5.03 -1.17
C GLU A 71 -11.75 -4.14 -1.30
N GLY A 72 -10.91 -4.08 -0.26
CA GLY A 72 -9.68 -3.29 -0.25
C GLY A 72 -8.57 -3.77 -1.19
N LEU A 73 -8.71 -4.97 -1.76
CA LEU A 73 -7.73 -5.58 -2.67
C LEU A 73 -8.20 -5.60 -4.14
N LYS A 74 -9.47 -5.26 -4.43
CA LYS A 74 -10.03 -5.35 -5.78
C LYS A 74 -9.28 -4.49 -6.81
N ASP A 75 -8.76 -3.35 -6.37
CA ASP A 75 -8.05 -2.39 -7.23
C ASP A 75 -6.54 -2.68 -7.33
N PHE A 76 -6.03 -3.69 -6.63
CA PHE A 76 -4.63 -4.07 -6.67
C PHE A 76 -4.41 -5.28 -7.58
N PRO A 77 -3.35 -5.29 -8.40
CA PRO A 77 -3.05 -6.42 -9.26
C PRO A 77 -2.36 -7.52 -8.44
N ARG A 78 -2.65 -8.78 -8.76
CA ARG A 78 -1.89 -9.93 -8.25
C ARG A 78 -0.69 -10.20 -9.13
N ILE A 79 0.45 -10.51 -8.53
CA ILE A 79 1.61 -11.01 -9.26
C ILE A 79 1.57 -12.55 -9.31
N ASN A 80 2.06 -13.13 -10.39
CA ASN A 80 2.35 -14.57 -10.45
C ASN A 80 3.63 -14.85 -9.65
N THR A 81 3.62 -15.93 -8.87
CA THR A 81 4.75 -16.46 -8.10
C THR A 81 4.80 -17.99 -8.22
N GLU A 82 5.80 -18.61 -7.62
CA GLU A 82 5.94 -20.06 -7.53
C GLU A 82 4.84 -20.73 -6.70
N GLN A 83 4.13 -19.96 -5.86
CA GLN A 83 2.98 -20.41 -5.06
C GLN A 83 1.63 -19.99 -5.69
N GLY A 84 1.66 -19.41 -6.90
CA GLY A 84 0.48 -18.90 -7.59
C GLY A 84 0.27 -17.39 -7.45
N PRO A 85 -0.89 -16.86 -7.90
CA PRO A 85 -1.18 -15.43 -7.88
C PRO A 85 -1.31 -14.85 -6.46
N ALA A 86 -0.52 -13.82 -6.14
CA ALA A 86 -0.44 -13.24 -4.81
C ALA A 86 -0.53 -11.70 -4.81
N TYR A 87 -1.09 -11.13 -3.74
CA TYR A 87 -0.91 -9.72 -3.39
C TYR A 87 0.36 -9.56 -2.56
N ILE A 88 1.06 -8.45 -2.73
CA ILE A 88 2.25 -8.13 -1.94
C ILE A 88 1.85 -7.14 -0.87
N ALA A 89 2.20 -7.42 0.38
CA ALA A 89 1.93 -6.51 1.49
C ALA A 89 3.07 -6.53 2.51
N LEU A 90 3.12 -5.51 3.38
CA LEU A 90 3.98 -5.58 4.56
C LEU A 90 3.63 -6.80 5.40
N LYS A 91 4.66 -7.49 5.87
CA LYS A 91 4.49 -8.62 6.77
C LYS A 91 3.84 -8.19 8.08
N LYS A 92 2.95 -9.04 8.59
CA LYS A 92 2.48 -8.95 9.98
C LYS A 92 3.26 -9.93 10.85
N GLN A 93 3.58 -9.50 12.07
CA GLN A 93 4.12 -10.35 13.12
C GLN A 93 3.04 -11.33 13.63
N PRO A 94 3.40 -12.37 14.41
CA PRO A 94 2.42 -13.32 14.96
C PRO A 94 1.33 -12.68 15.83
N ASN A 95 1.60 -11.51 16.43
CA ASN A 95 0.62 -10.72 17.17
C ASN A 95 -0.26 -9.81 16.27
N ALA A 96 -0.22 -10.04 14.95
CA ALA A 96 -0.93 -9.29 13.92
C ALA A 96 -0.50 -7.81 13.75
N GLU A 97 0.57 -7.37 14.41
CA GLU A 97 1.14 -6.03 14.21
C GLU A 97 2.00 -5.96 12.94
N CYS A 98 2.11 -4.78 12.35
CA CYS A 98 3.06 -4.54 11.25
C CYS A 98 4.49 -4.87 11.68
N ILE A 99 5.28 -5.52 10.81
CA ILE A 99 6.68 -5.87 11.09
C ILE A 99 7.57 -4.67 11.47
N PHE A 100 7.19 -3.46 11.03
CA PHE A 100 7.92 -2.22 11.29
C PHE A 100 7.39 -1.39 12.47
N LEU A 101 6.48 -1.95 13.28
CA LEU A 101 6.07 -1.34 14.54
C LEU A 101 7.04 -1.77 15.65
N ASP A 102 7.62 -0.79 16.35
CA ASP A 102 8.48 -1.01 17.52
C ASP A 102 8.21 0.08 18.55
N ASP A 103 7.99 -0.30 19.81
CA ASP A 103 7.62 0.59 20.93
C ASP A 103 6.57 1.65 20.56
N ASP A 104 5.46 1.21 19.96
CA ASP A 104 4.36 2.06 19.44
C ASP A 104 4.73 3.03 18.30
N LEU A 105 5.95 2.96 17.78
CA LEU A 105 6.46 3.83 16.72
C LEU A 105 6.65 3.07 15.39
N CYS A 106 6.28 3.74 14.30
CA CYS A 106 6.55 3.25 12.96
C CYS A 106 8.02 3.52 12.60
N MET A 107 8.82 2.46 12.54
CA MET A 107 10.26 2.56 12.28
C MET A 107 10.60 3.02 10.86
N ILE A 108 9.63 2.93 9.95
CA ILE A 108 9.76 3.37 8.55
C ILE A 108 8.94 4.62 8.24
N HIS A 109 8.62 5.45 9.25
CA HIS A 109 7.67 6.56 9.08
C HIS A 109 8.03 7.52 7.90
N THR A 110 9.32 7.72 7.64
CA THR A 110 9.82 8.59 6.56
C THR A 110 9.70 7.99 5.16
N ILE A 111 9.65 6.66 5.06
CA ILE A 111 9.56 5.91 3.79
C ILE A 111 8.32 5.01 3.75
N ARG A 112 7.25 5.40 4.45
CA ARG A 112 6.00 4.65 4.55
C ARG A 112 5.47 4.26 3.17
N PRO A 113 4.95 3.03 2.98
CA PRO A 113 4.33 2.62 1.74
C PRO A 113 3.17 3.53 1.33
N MET A 114 2.83 3.51 0.05
CA MET A 114 1.73 4.23 -0.57
C MET A 114 0.44 4.13 0.26
N ALA A 115 0.02 2.91 0.62
CA ALA A 115 -1.19 2.68 1.43
C ALA A 115 -1.13 3.34 2.82
N CYS A 116 0.05 3.35 3.47
CA CYS A 116 0.25 4.02 4.76
C CYS A 116 0.26 5.55 4.66
N ARG A 117 0.68 6.11 3.51
CA ARG A 117 0.63 7.56 3.26
C ARG A 117 -0.78 8.03 2.95
N ALA A 118 -1.56 7.20 2.26
CA ALA A 118 -2.95 7.52 1.91
C ALA A 118 -3.88 7.47 3.14
N PHE A 119 -3.68 6.53 4.06
CA PHE A 119 -4.53 6.39 5.25
C PHE A 119 -4.57 7.69 6.09
N PRO A 120 -5.76 8.19 6.50
CA PRO A 120 -7.07 7.53 6.53
C PRO A 120 -7.94 7.75 5.29
N PHE A 121 -7.38 8.26 4.21
CA PHE A 121 -8.09 8.53 2.96
C PHE A 121 -8.03 7.33 2.00
N TYR A 122 -8.96 7.32 1.05
CA TYR A 122 -8.99 6.44 -0.11
C TYR A 122 -9.06 7.30 -1.37
N PHE A 123 -8.44 6.85 -2.46
CA PHE A 123 -8.39 7.54 -3.75
C PHE A 123 -8.74 6.58 -4.88
N SER A 124 -9.57 7.02 -5.83
CA SER A 124 -9.92 6.29 -7.06
C SER A 124 -9.87 7.21 -8.28
N VAL A 125 -9.70 6.62 -9.46
CA VAL A 125 -9.89 7.31 -10.74
C VAL A 125 -11.07 6.67 -11.44
N GLU A 126 -12.05 7.48 -11.80
CA GLU A 126 -13.24 7.12 -12.58
C GLU A 126 -13.29 7.96 -13.86
N ASP A 127 -14.28 7.75 -14.73
CA ASP A 127 -14.35 8.39 -16.05
C ASP A 127 -14.36 9.93 -15.99
N ASP A 128 -14.87 10.49 -14.90
CA ASP A 128 -14.98 11.93 -14.64
C ASP A 128 -13.82 12.50 -13.80
N GLY A 129 -12.88 11.67 -13.35
CA GLY A 129 -11.62 12.12 -12.76
C GLY A 129 -11.23 11.44 -11.45
N LEU A 130 -10.41 12.16 -10.66
CA LEU A 130 -9.90 11.72 -9.38
C LEU A 130 -10.95 11.95 -8.29
N HIS A 131 -11.29 10.88 -7.58
CA HIS A 131 -12.17 10.90 -6.41
C HIS A 131 -11.41 10.50 -5.16
N TRP A 132 -11.89 10.99 -4.01
CA TRP A 132 -11.40 10.57 -2.71
C TRP A 132 -12.54 10.34 -1.73
N GLY A 133 -12.26 9.54 -0.71
CA GLY A 133 -13.17 9.21 0.39
C GLY A 133 -12.38 8.95 1.68
N LEU A 134 -13.09 8.61 2.74
CA LEU A 134 -12.46 7.98 3.90
C LEU A 134 -12.29 6.48 3.65
N ASN A 135 -11.16 5.95 4.10
CA ASN A 135 -10.91 4.51 4.13
C ASN A 135 -11.96 3.82 5.02
N ALA A 136 -12.34 2.58 4.68
CA ALA A 136 -13.31 1.81 5.47
C ALA A 136 -12.88 1.56 6.92
N LYS A 137 -11.58 1.67 7.20
CA LYS A 137 -10.97 1.58 8.54
C LYS A 137 -10.57 2.93 9.12
N SER A 138 -11.11 4.03 8.60
CA SER A 138 -10.78 5.38 9.05
C SER A 138 -11.15 5.63 10.51
N ASP A 139 -12.16 4.93 11.02
CA ASP A 139 -12.65 4.99 12.40
C ASP A 139 -11.59 4.68 13.47
N ILE A 140 -10.57 3.88 13.15
CA ILE A 140 -9.48 3.58 14.08
C ILE A 140 -8.47 4.74 14.20
N CYS A 141 -8.54 5.74 13.32
CA CYS A 141 -7.53 6.79 13.23
C CYS A 141 -7.80 7.93 14.21
N PRO A 142 -7.02 8.08 15.31
CA PRO A 142 -7.24 9.17 16.26
C PRO A 142 -6.81 10.55 15.71
N GLY A 143 -6.18 10.57 14.52
CA GLY A 143 -5.76 11.79 13.84
C GLY A 143 -6.85 12.46 13.03
N LEU A 144 -7.99 11.80 12.79
CA LEU A 144 -9.15 12.42 12.15
C LEU A 144 -9.80 13.43 13.10
N GLY A 145 -10.13 14.60 12.57
CA GLY A 145 -10.63 15.72 13.37
C GLY A 145 -9.55 16.39 14.23
N LYS A 146 -8.26 16.18 13.92
CA LYS A 146 -7.13 16.77 14.64
C LYS A 146 -6.24 17.55 13.68
N GLY A 147 -5.59 18.58 14.19
CA GLY A 147 -4.62 19.37 13.43
C GLY A 147 -5.29 20.28 12.41
N PRO A 148 -4.55 20.71 11.38
CA PRO A 148 -5.07 21.62 10.37
C PRO A 148 -6.02 20.92 9.40
N GLU A 149 -6.82 21.76 8.75
CA GLU A 149 -7.61 21.38 7.60
C GLU A 149 -6.71 20.82 6.47
N VAL A 150 -7.05 19.65 5.93
CA VAL A 150 -6.45 19.15 4.70
C VAL A 150 -7.20 19.77 3.52
N SER A 151 -6.53 20.68 2.82
CA SER A 151 -7.14 21.40 1.71
C SER A 151 -7.47 20.47 0.53
N HIS A 152 -8.43 20.88 -0.29
CA HIS A 152 -8.74 20.19 -1.55
C HIS A 152 -7.49 20.04 -2.43
N GLU A 153 -6.63 21.06 -2.50
CA GLU A 153 -5.39 21.01 -3.29
C GLU A 153 -4.44 19.92 -2.78
N GLU A 154 -4.31 19.79 -1.45
CA GLU A 154 -3.48 18.75 -0.85
C GLU A 154 -4.05 17.35 -1.09
N LEU A 155 -5.37 17.16 -0.96
CA LEU A 155 -6.03 15.89 -1.27
C LEU A 155 -5.88 15.54 -2.75
N LYS A 156 -6.04 16.51 -3.65
CA LYS A 156 -5.84 16.32 -5.09
C LYS A 156 -4.39 15.95 -5.39
N ARG A 157 -3.41 16.62 -4.78
CA ARG A 157 -1.98 16.34 -4.95
C ARG A 157 -1.64 14.93 -4.48
N LEU A 158 -2.08 14.56 -3.28
CA LEU A 158 -1.87 13.23 -2.71
C LEU A 158 -2.54 12.16 -3.57
N GLY A 159 -3.82 12.34 -3.92
CA GLY A 159 -4.55 11.40 -4.76
C GLY A 159 -3.93 11.22 -6.14
N THR A 160 -3.42 12.29 -6.76
CA THR A 160 -2.66 12.20 -8.02
C THR A 160 -1.39 11.37 -7.87
N GLU A 161 -0.63 11.58 -6.79
CA GLU A 161 0.59 10.78 -6.52
C GLU A 161 0.25 9.30 -6.34
N ILE A 162 -0.71 9.00 -5.45
CA ILE A 162 -1.14 7.65 -5.11
C ILE A 162 -1.64 6.89 -6.34
N THR A 163 -2.53 7.49 -7.13
CA THR A 163 -3.13 6.86 -8.30
C THR A 163 -2.12 6.68 -9.44
N THR A 164 -1.17 7.61 -9.61
CA THR A 164 -0.06 7.47 -10.56
C THR A 164 0.85 6.30 -10.18
N VAL A 165 1.22 6.20 -8.90
CA VAL A 165 2.04 5.08 -8.39
C VAL A 165 1.32 3.75 -8.59
N LEU A 166 0.02 3.68 -8.30
CA LEU A 166 -0.79 2.48 -8.50
C LEU A 166 -0.89 2.11 -10.00
N SER A 167 -1.14 3.07 -10.89
CA SER A 167 -1.18 2.83 -12.35
C SER A 167 0.14 2.27 -12.89
N ASN A 168 1.27 2.84 -12.47
CA ASN A 168 2.60 2.33 -12.82
C ASN A 168 2.82 0.91 -12.29
N HIS A 169 2.37 0.63 -11.06
CA HIS A 169 2.43 -0.70 -10.49
C HIS A 169 1.63 -1.72 -11.31
N HIS A 170 0.40 -1.38 -11.73
CA HIS A 170 -0.40 -2.20 -12.65
C HIS A 170 0.34 -2.53 -13.94
N ALA A 171 0.97 -1.55 -14.58
CA ALA A 171 1.74 -1.77 -15.81
C ALA A 171 2.93 -2.73 -15.61
N VAL A 172 3.66 -2.60 -14.49
CA VAL A 172 4.78 -3.48 -14.15
C VAL A 172 4.29 -4.90 -13.86
N VAL A 173 3.23 -5.06 -13.06
CA VAL A 173 2.69 -6.39 -12.72
C VAL A 173 2.11 -7.08 -13.95
N LYS A 174 1.40 -6.36 -14.81
CA LYS A 174 0.93 -6.89 -16.10
C LYS A 174 2.09 -7.45 -16.91
N ARG A 175 3.16 -6.65 -17.09
CA ARG A 175 4.36 -7.09 -17.82
C ARG A 175 5.00 -8.32 -17.18
N TRP A 176 5.16 -8.34 -15.86
CA TRP A 176 5.70 -9.50 -15.14
C TRP A 176 4.88 -10.76 -15.42
N ASN A 177 3.56 -10.68 -15.23
CA ASN A 177 2.65 -11.81 -15.41
C ASN A 177 2.61 -12.34 -16.86
N GLU A 178 2.86 -11.47 -17.85
CA GLU A 178 2.86 -11.83 -19.28
C GLU A 178 4.22 -12.34 -19.79
N SER A 179 5.34 -11.93 -19.17
CA SER A 179 6.68 -12.15 -19.73
C SER A 179 7.55 -13.15 -18.97
N GLU A 180 7.32 -13.33 -17.66
CA GLU A 180 8.14 -14.25 -16.87
C GLU A 180 7.65 -15.70 -17.00
N LYS A 181 8.55 -16.60 -17.39
CA LYS A 181 8.23 -18.01 -17.63
C LYS A 181 8.25 -18.84 -16.35
N ASN A 182 9.13 -18.48 -15.42
CA ASN A 182 9.26 -19.15 -14.12
C ASN A 182 9.12 -18.12 -13.00
N PRO A 183 7.91 -17.57 -12.80
CA PRO A 183 7.73 -16.46 -11.87
C PRO A 183 8.01 -16.92 -10.45
N THR A 184 8.83 -16.16 -9.74
CA THR A 184 9.08 -16.35 -8.30
C THR A 184 8.90 -15.04 -7.55
N ALA A 185 8.53 -15.12 -6.26
CA ALA A 185 8.47 -13.98 -5.36
C ALA A 185 9.83 -13.24 -5.30
N ALA A 186 10.93 -14.01 -5.16
CA ALA A 186 12.28 -13.47 -5.18
C ALA A 186 12.62 -12.79 -6.51
N GLY A 187 12.32 -13.45 -7.63
CA GLY A 187 12.59 -12.91 -8.97
C GLY A 187 11.83 -11.63 -9.27
N PHE A 188 10.61 -11.48 -8.74
CA PHE A 188 9.86 -10.24 -8.87
C PHE A 188 10.58 -9.09 -8.14
N ILE A 189 11.02 -9.34 -6.90
CA ILE A 189 11.81 -8.37 -6.11
C ILE A 189 13.12 -8.02 -6.84
N ASP A 190 13.86 -9.02 -7.32
CA ASP A 190 15.11 -8.83 -8.06
C ASP A 190 14.89 -7.94 -9.30
N SER A 191 13.80 -8.15 -10.02
CA SER A 191 13.46 -7.35 -11.20
C SER A 191 13.24 -5.87 -10.87
N ILE A 192 12.66 -5.58 -9.70
CA ILE A 192 12.44 -4.21 -9.21
C ILE A 192 13.78 -3.57 -8.83
N LEU A 193 14.58 -4.28 -8.02
CA LEU A 193 15.88 -3.77 -7.56
C LEU A 193 16.83 -3.50 -8.74
N ALA A 194 16.86 -4.39 -9.74
CA ALA A 194 17.67 -4.21 -10.94
C ALA A 194 17.33 -2.92 -11.72
N LEU A 195 16.03 -2.61 -11.85
CA LEU A 195 15.57 -1.38 -12.52
C LEU A 195 15.97 -0.11 -11.75
N MET A 196 16.04 -0.18 -10.42
CA MET A 196 16.52 0.93 -9.60
C MET A 196 18.01 1.16 -9.79
N TYR A 197 18.83 0.11 -9.66
CA TYR A 197 20.29 0.24 -9.78
C TYR A 197 20.71 0.74 -11.16
N ALA A 198 20.01 0.31 -12.23
CA ALA A 198 20.23 0.81 -13.58
C ALA A 198 19.92 2.30 -13.77
N ARG A 199 19.10 2.89 -12.89
CA ARG A 199 18.78 4.34 -12.87
C ARG A 199 19.78 5.11 -12.02
N SER A 200 20.19 4.59 -10.87
CA SER A 200 21.18 5.22 -9.99
C SER A 200 22.59 5.28 -10.59
N SER A 201 22.94 4.35 -11.48
CA SER A 201 24.24 4.34 -12.18
C SER A 201 24.34 5.29 -13.38
N LYS A 202 23.27 6.04 -13.70
CA LYS A 202 23.21 7.02 -14.80
C LYS A 202 23.21 8.48 -14.34
N THR A 203 23.43 8.70 -13.04
CA THR A 203 23.59 10.00 -12.37
C THR A 203 24.98 10.10 -11.81
#